data_AF-A0A3P6R5L6-F1
#
_entry.id   AF-A0A3P6R5L6-F1
#
_cell.length_a   1.000
_cell.length_b   1.000
_cell.length_c   1.000
_cell.angle_alpha   90.00
_cell.angle_beta   90.00
_cell.angle_gamma   90.00
#
_symmetry.space_group_name_H-M   'P 1'
#
loop_
_entity.id
_entity.type
_entity.pdbx_description
1 polymer ?
#
loop_
_entity_poly.entity_id
_entity_poly.type
_entity_poly.pdbx_seq_one_letter_code
_entity_poly.pdbx_strand_id
1 'polypeptide(L)'
;MLERGKANHILQSKSPYVEQFLTHEISCGRGQRYLDLLWRFYEKAGHYDKAATLLSRLADNENEEISLSQRFAYLSHAIICAQAGSDPKTKAMIQELRDKVEVAHIQMAIKF
;
A
#
# COMPACT_ATOMS: atom_id res chain seq x y z
N MET A 1 -19.59 -0.10 -9.51
CA MET A 1 -19.12 -0.85 -8.33
C MET A 1 -18.20 -1.98 -8.81
N LEU A 2 -16.95 -2.04 -8.35
CA LEU A 2 -16.12 -3.24 -8.56
C LEU A 2 -16.71 -4.37 -7.72
N GLU A 3 -17.33 -5.33 -8.38
CA GLU A 3 -17.90 -6.49 -7.70
C GLU A 3 -16.76 -7.28 -7.05
N ARG A 4 -16.93 -7.67 -5.77
CA ARG A 4 -15.92 -8.38 -4.96
C ARG A 4 -15.35 -9.62 -5.68
N GLY A 5 -16.16 -10.28 -6.52
CA GLY A 5 -15.73 -11.39 -7.36
C GLY A 5 -14.74 -11.01 -8.48
N LYS A 6 -14.89 -9.82 -9.07
CA LYS A 6 -13.98 -9.29 -10.10
C LYS A 6 -12.62 -8.92 -9.51
N ALA A 7 -12.59 -8.35 -8.31
CA ALA A 7 -11.35 -8.06 -7.59
C ALA A 7 -10.53 -9.33 -7.33
N ASN A 8 -11.17 -10.41 -6.87
CA ASN A 8 -10.48 -11.69 -6.69
C ASN A 8 -9.99 -12.28 -8.01
N HIS A 9 -10.74 -12.14 -9.10
CA HIS A 9 -10.30 -12.59 -10.42
C HIS A 9 -9.07 -11.82 -10.91
N ILE A 10 -9.02 -10.49 -10.67
CA ILE A 10 -7.84 -9.66 -10.97
C ILE A 10 -6.63 -10.11 -10.14
N LEU A 11 -6.82 -10.41 -8.86
CA LEU A 11 -5.75 -10.89 -7.97
C LEU A 11 -5.22 -12.29 -8.34
N GLN A 12 -6.06 -13.12 -8.97
CA GLN A 12 -5.66 -14.45 -9.48
C GLN A 12 -5.07 -14.40 -10.88
N SER A 13 -5.36 -13.33 -11.64
CA SER A 13 -4.89 -13.16 -13.00
C SER A 13 -3.39 -12.85 -13.00
N LYS A 14 -2.59 -13.63 -13.71
CA LYS A 14 -1.14 -13.37 -13.91
C LYS A 14 -0.87 -12.44 -15.10
N SER A 15 -1.90 -11.75 -15.59
CA SER A 15 -1.78 -10.94 -16.80
C SER A 15 -0.92 -9.69 -16.54
N PRO A 16 0.09 -9.40 -17.37
CA PRO A 16 0.97 -8.24 -17.19
C PRO A 16 0.23 -6.90 -17.38
N TYR A 17 -0.93 -6.92 -18.03
CA TYR A 17 -1.75 -5.72 -18.28
C TYR A 17 -2.55 -5.27 -17.05
N VAL A 18 -2.64 -6.10 -16.00
CA VAL A 18 -3.36 -5.76 -14.76
C VAL A 18 -2.70 -4.58 -14.05
N GLU A 19 -1.38 -4.58 -13.95
CA GLU A 19 -0.62 -3.50 -13.31
C GLU A 19 -0.87 -2.14 -14.01
N GLN A 20 -0.82 -2.14 -15.35
CA GLN A 20 -1.07 -0.94 -16.17
C GLN A 20 -2.50 -0.44 -16.05
N PHE A 21 -3.49 -1.34 -16.08
CA PHE A 21 -4.90 -0.98 -15.93
C PHE A 21 -5.17 -0.34 -14.55
N LEU A 22 -4.68 -0.97 -13.48
CA LEU A 22 -4.84 -0.46 -12.12
C LEU A 22 -4.17 0.91 -11.97
N THR A 23 -2.94 1.07 -12.47
CA THR A 23 -2.20 2.34 -12.44
C THR A 23 -2.93 3.44 -13.21
N HIS A 24 -3.48 3.13 -14.39
CA HIS A 24 -4.27 4.07 -15.18
C HIS A 24 -5.55 4.52 -14.45
N GLU A 25 -6.29 3.58 -13.86
CA GLU A 25 -7.51 3.88 -13.09
C GLU A 25 -7.22 4.72 -11.84
N ILE A 26 -6.04 4.52 -11.22
CA ILE A 26 -5.56 5.36 -10.12
C ILE A 26 -5.32 6.79 -10.60
N SER A 27 -4.61 6.95 -11.72
CA SER A 27 -4.33 8.27 -12.33
C SER A 27 -5.59 8.99 -12.82
N CYS A 28 -6.65 8.28 -13.18
CA CYS A 28 -7.96 8.85 -13.54
C CYS A 28 -8.82 9.28 -12.34
N GLY A 29 -8.29 9.28 -11.12
CA GLY A 29 -8.98 9.81 -9.94
C GLY A 29 -9.98 8.85 -9.29
N ARG A 30 -10.03 7.58 -9.69
CA ARG A 30 -10.79 6.52 -8.96
C ARG A 30 -9.99 5.95 -7.78
N GLY A 31 -9.03 6.74 -7.28
CA GLY A 31 -7.70 6.35 -6.81
C GLY A 31 -7.63 5.28 -5.73
N GLN A 32 -8.34 5.44 -4.63
CA GLN A 32 -8.05 4.66 -3.42
C GLN A 32 -8.40 3.17 -3.55
N ARG A 33 -9.57 2.82 -4.11
CA ARG A 33 -10.01 1.42 -4.22
C ARG A 33 -9.14 0.58 -5.15
N TYR A 34 -8.63 1.18 -6.22
CA TYR A 34 -7.75 0.51 -7.18
C TYR A 34 -6.32 0.43 -6.65
N LEU A 35 -5.89 1.42 -5.86
CA LEU A 35 -4.65 1.35 -5.08
C LEU A 35 -4.66 0.20 -4.08
N ASP A 36 -5.78 0.04 -3.36
CA ASP A 36 -5.97 -1.08 -2.43
C ASP A 36 -5.89 -2.44 -3.14
N LEU A 37 -6.40 -2.50 -4.38
CA LEU A 37 -6.32 -3.70 -5.19
C LEU A 37 -4.90 -3.96 -5.71
N LEU A 38 -4.16 -2.90 -6.05
CA LEU A 38 -2.82 -2.97 -6.61
C LEU A 38 -1.78 -3.47 -5.58
N TRP A 39 -1.79 -2.98 -4.34
CA TRP A 39 -0.85 -3.49 -3.33
C TRP A 39 -1.13 -4.96 -3.00
N ARG A 40 -2.41 -5.37 -2.95
CA ARG A 40 -2.82 -6.78 -2.75
C ARG A 40 -2.41 -7.66 -3.92
N PHE A 41 -2.45 -7.12 -5.14
CA PHE A 41 -1.95 -7.81 -6.33
C PHE A 41 -0.44 -8.06 -6.22
N TYR A 42 0.33 -7.04 -5.83
CA TYR A 42 1.77 -7.19 -5.60
C TYR A 42 2.10 -8.19 -4.50
N GLU A 43 1.37 -8.18 -3.38
CA GLU A 43 1.52 -9.16 -2.29
C GLU A 43 1.27 -10.59 -2.79
N LYS A 44 0.20 -10.80 -3.57
CA LYS A 44 -0.14 -12.11 -4.15
C LYS A 44 0.84 -12.59 -5.20
N ALA A 45 1.42 -11.65 -5.97
CA ALA A 45 2.43 -11.95 -6.98
C ALA A 45 3.85 -12.17 -6.39
N GLY A 46 4.04 -11.94 -5.08
CA GLY A 46 5.35 -12.03 -4.41
C GLY A 46 6.24 -10.80 -4.62
N HIS A 47 5.71 -9.72 -5.19
CA HIS A 47 6.41 -8.46 -5.40
C HIS A 47 6.31 -7.55 -4.17
N TYR A 48 6.83 -8.02 -3.03
CA TYR A 48 6.68 -7.33 -1.76
C TYR A 48 7.34 -5.96 -1.69
N ASP A 49 8.46 -5.76 -2.40
CA ASP A 49 9.15 -4.47 -2.51
C ASP A 49 8.27 -3.38 -3.18
N LYS A 50 7.60 -3.75 -4.28
CA LYS A 50 6.63 -2.87 -4.97
C LYS A 50 5.44 -2.54 -4.07
N ALA A 51 4.92 -3.55 -3.35
CA ALA A 51 3.81 -3.36 -2.40
C ALA A 51 4.19 -2.38 -1.28
N ALA A 52 5.34 -2.59 -0.64
CA ALA A 52 5.83 -1.72 0.43
C ALA A 52 6.06 -0.29 -0.05
N THR A 53 6.62 -0.10 -1.25
CA THR A 53 6.88 1.23 -1.83
C THR A 53 5.57 1.97 -2.12
N LEU A 54 4.58 1.26 -2.67
CA LEU A 54 3.27 1.81 -2.95
C LEU A 54 2.54 2.23 -1.67
N LEU A 55 2.57 1.39 -0.63
CA LEU A 55 1.97 1.67 0.67
C LEU A 55 2.68 2.81 1.43
N SER A 56 4.01 2.90 1.32
CA SER A 56 4.78 4.02 1.88
C SER A 56 4.34 5.35 1.25
N ARG A 57 4.27 5.40 -0.10
CA ARG A 57 3.81 6.60 -0.83
C ARG A 57 2.37 6.97 -0.49
N LEU A 58 1.51 5.98 -0.23
CA LEU A 58 0.14 6.21 0.20
C LEU A 58 0.06 6.89 1.56
N ALA A 59 0.87 6.43 2.51
CA ALA A 59 0.90 7.00 3.84
C ALA A 59 1.49 8.42 3.86
N ASP A 60 2.42 8.70 2.94
CA ASP A 60 3.01 10.02 2.74
C ASP A 60 2.05 11.00 2.04
N ASN A 61 1.08 10.48 1.28
CA ASN A 61 0.15 11.32 0.54
C ASN A 61 -0.78 12.08 1.50
N GLU A 62 -0.59 13.39 1.58
CA GLU A 62 -1.28 14.27 2.53
C GLU A 62 -2.74 14.59 2.15
N ASN A 63 -3.33 13.85 1.20
CA ASN A 63 -4.72 14.04 0.81
C ASN A 63 -5.66 13.95 2.02
N GLU A 64 -6.58 14.92 2.16
CA GLU A 64 -7.55 15.01 3.27
C GLU A 64 -8.50 13.80 3.34
N GLU A 65 -8.59 13.02 2.27
CA GLU A 65 -9.41 11.80 2.19
C GLU A 65 -8.85 10.62 3.01
N ILE A 66 -7.56 10.64 3.39
CA ILE A 66 -6.92 9.53 4.12
C ILE A 66 -6.72 9.92 5.58
N SER A 67 -7.43 9.24 6.49
CA SER A 67 -7.30 9.48 7.94
C SER A 67 -5.92 9.04 8.47
N LEU A 68 -5.49 9.64 9.58
CA LEU A 68 -4.25 9.26 10.26
C LEU A 68 -4.22 7.75 10.62
N SER A 69 -5.37 7.19 11.00
CA SER A 69 -5.51 5.75 11.29
C SER A 69 -5.34 4.88 10.04
N GLN A 70 -5.82 5.32 8.87
CA GLN A 70 -5.58 4.63 7.61
C GLN A 70 -4.11 4.71 7.19
N ARG A 71 -3.45 5.87 7.37
CA ARG A 71 -2.00 6.03 7.11
C ARG A 71 -1.18 5.09 8.00
N PHE A 72 -1.52 5.00 9.29
CA PHE A 72 -0.90 4.05 10.22
C PHE A 72 -1.05 2.59 9.75
N ALA A 73 -2.24 2.21 9.29
CA ALA A 73 -2.49 0.87 8.75
C ALA A 73 -1.65 0.60 7.50
N TYR A 74 -1.55 1.56 6.57
CA TYR A 74 -0.70 1.42 5.38
C TYR A 74 0.78 1.29 5.72
N LEU A 75 1.31 2.12 6.65
CA LEU A 75 2.69 2.02 7.10
C LEU A 75 2.99 0.67 7.75
N SER A 76 2.08 0.20 8.62
CA SER A 76 2.20 -1.10 9.28
C SER A 76 2.22 -2.26 8.26
N HIS A 77 1.33 -2.20 7.26
CA HIS A 77 1.29 -3.22 6.20
C HIS A 77 2.52 -3.14 5.28
N ALA A 78 3.02 -1.93 5.01
CA ALA A 78 4.25 -1.72 4.26
C ALA A 78 5.44 -2.40 4.95
N ILE A 79 5.54 -2.32 6.28
CA ILE A 79 6.58 -3.01 7.06
C ILE A 79 6.47 -4.52 6.91
N ILE A 80 5.25 -5.08 6.95
CA ILE A 80 5.02 -6.53 6.79
C ILE A 80 5.47 -7.00 5.41
N CYS A 81 5.07 -6.28 4.35
CA CYS A 81 5.54 -6.60 3.00
C CYS A 81 7.06 -6.45 2.89
N ALA A 82 7.62 -5.35 3.39
CA ALA A 82 9.05 -5.10 3.35
C ALA A 82 9.85 -6.21 4.07
N GLN A 83 9.36 -6.72 5.20
CA GLN A 83 9.99 -7.85 5.92
C GLN A 83 9.86 -9.19 5.19
N ALA A 84 8.77 -9.39 4.44
CA ALA A 84 8.60 -10.57 3.59
C ALA A 84 9.53 -10.54 2.36
N GLY A 85 9.94 -9.35 1.92
CA GLY A 85 10.99 -9.16 0.93
C GLY A 85 12.37 -9.46 1.51
N SER A 86 13.11 -10.42 0.94
CA SER A 86 14.45 -10.79 1.42
C SER A 86 15.57 -9.88 0.90
N ASP A 87 15.27 -8.67 0.42
CA ASP A 87 16.25 -7.78 -0.22
C ASP A 87 16.94 -6.85 0.81
N PRO A 88 18.26 -6.69 0.77
CA PRO A 88 18.99 -5.82 1.69
C PRO A 88 18.61 -4.34 1.59
N LYS A 89 18.15 -3.84 0.43
CA LYS A 89 17.67 -2.44 0.29
C LYS A 89 16.42 -2.20 1.11
N THR A 90 15.62 -3.24 1.30
CA THR A 90 14.38 -3.18 2.06
C THR A 90 14.62 -2.97 3.55
N LYS A 91 15.81 -3.29 4.09
CA LYS A 91 16.14 -3.04 5.51
C LYS A 91 16.16 -1.56 5.89
N ALA A 92 16.76 -0.71 5.06
CA ALA A 92 16.79 0.74 5.30
C ALA A 92 15.37 1.32 5.25
N MET A 93 14.57 0.85 4.29
CA MET A 93 13.16 1.22 4.15
C MET A 93 12.31 0.78 5.35
N ILE A 94 12.56 -0.41 5.90
CA ILE A 94 11.86 -0.87 7.12
C ILE A 94 12.11 0.06 8.29
N GLN A 95 13.35 0.54 8.47
CA GLN A 95 13.67 1.45 9.56
C GLN A 95 12.91 2.77 9.39
N GLU A 96 12.97 3.38 8.21
CA GLU A 96 12.24 4.62 7.92
C GLU A 96 10.73 4.46 8.15
N LEU A 97 10.15 3.33 7.71
CA LEU A 97 8.74 3.03 7.94
C LEU A 97 8.40 2.89 9.43
N ARG A 98 9.29 2.29 10.24
CA ARG A 98 9.10 2.18 11.70
C ARG A 98 9.10 3.55 12.36
N ASP A 99 10.05 4.41 12.00
CA ASP A 99 10.13 5.78 12.51
C ASP A 99 8.82 6.55 12.20
N LYS A 100 8.28 6.41 10.98
CA LYS A 100 6.99 7.00 10.59
C LYS A 100 5.80 6.42 11.37
N VAL A 101 5.78 5.12 11.64
CA VAL A 101 4.75 4.46 12.46
C VAL A 101 4.75 5.02 13.88
N GLU A 102 5.93 5.20 14.48
CA GLU A 102 6.05 5.76 15.83
C GLU A 102 5.50 7.19 15.89
N VAL A 103 5.86 8.04 14.91
CA VAL A 103 5.32 9.41 14.82
C VAL A 103 3.80 9.38 14.65
N ALA A 104 3.26 8.57 13.76
CA ALA A 104 1.82 8.44 13.54
C ALA A 104 1.09 7.95 14.79
N HIS A 105 1.69 7.02 15.54
CA HIS A 105 1.16 6.50 16.79
C HIS A 105 1.08 7.58 17.87
N ILE A 106 2.14 8.37 18.02
CA ILE A 106 2.20 9.51 18.96
C ILE A 106 1.17 10.57 18.56
N GLN A 107 1.09 10.94 17.27
CA GLN A 107 0.09 11.90 16.78
C GLN A 107 -1.34 11.44 17.04
N MET A 108 -1.60 10.13 16.94
CA MET A 108 -2.90 9.55 17.26
C MET A 108 -3.21 9.58 18.77
N ALA A 109 -2.19 9.45 19.62
CA ALA A 109 -2.33 9.54 21.08
C ALA A 109 -2.50 10.98 21.59
N ILE A 110 -1.94 11.98 20.89
CA ILE A 110 -1.98 13.40 21.27
C ILE A 110 -3.21 14.13 20.70
N LYS A 111 -3.85 13.62 19.63
CA LYS A 111 -5.13 14.15 19.13
C LYS A 111 -6.23 13.95 20.18
N PHE A 112 -6.35 14.92 21.08
CA PHE A 112 -7.53 15.19 21.92
C PHE A 112 -8.60 15.93 21.13
#